data_AF-A0A436GWD7-F1
#
_entry.id   AF-A0A436GWD7-F1
#
_cell.length_a   1.000
_cell.length_b   1.000
_cell.length_c   1.000
_cell.angle_alpha   90.00
_cell.angle_beta   90.00
_cell.angle_gamma   90.00
#
_symmetry.space_group_name_H-M   'P 1'
#
loop_
_entity.id
_entity.type
_entity.pdbx_description
1 polymer ?
#
loop_
_entity_poly.entity_id
_entity_poly.type
_entity_poly.pdbx_seq_one_letter_code
_entity_poly.pdbx_strand_id
1 'polypeptide(L)'
;MTKLTNALIVSALLSTAMWTVPVFAADPGSASAGNGESARDVTSGDYKPGRAKPIAPPKLTDEDSRAAPLADEATAVKSYGVVGRSADGKEIKIEPSEALRELIIKELNAPATGKDGAERKTEDPDLGEGEAGRQVFGTDDREQVKNTKTYPFSAIGYLEAKSPKTGSFGSCSATLIGPRTVLTAAHCLYSHEDKDWLSDYLFVPGLNGSTADDAPFGAFAFESAYVLQGFIDNYQGYYGSVLLWDLGIVTLKQDVGTNLGWLGYANYDDLGDFTANLVGYPGDKPMGTMWKANCE
;
A
#
# COMPACT_ATOMS: atom_id res chain seq x y z
N MET A 1 -32.35 -16.77 -8.34
CA MET A 1 -31.01 -16.36 -8.80
C MET A 1 -30.78 -14.99 -8.21
N THR A 2 -30.42 -14.95 -6.95
CA THR A 2 -30.45 -13.75 -6.10
C THR A 2 -29.42 -13.98 -5.02
N LYS A 3 -28.68 -12.91 -4.68
CA LYS A 3 -27.56 -12.82 -3.72
C LYS A 3 -26.16 -12.86 -4.36
N LEU A 4 -25.78 -11.72 -4.93
CA LEU A 4 -24.38 -11.28 -5.06
C LEU A 4 -24.37 -9.79 -4.68
N THR A 5 -24.75 -9.52 -3.44
CA THR A 5 -24.53 -8.24 -2.76
C THR A 5 -23.64 -8.55 -1.56
N ASN A 6 -22.43 -9.02 -1.82
CA ASN A 6 -21.46 -9.31 -0.78
C ASN A 6 -20.36 -8.27 -0.87
N ALA A 7 -20.55 -7.17 -0.14
CA ALA A 7 -19.47 -6.29 0.28
C ALA A 7 -18.52 -7.15 1.14
N LEU A 8 -17.37 -7.47 0.57
CA LEU A 8 -16.42 -8.42 1.14
C LEU A 8 -15.23 -7.72 1.77
N ILE A 9 -15.02 -8.11 3.02
CA ILE A 9 -14.01 -7.66 3.97
C ILE A 9 -12.61 -7.95 3.40
N VAL A 10 -11.99 -6.95 2.79
CA VAL A 10 -10.55 -7.00 2.44
C VAL A 10 -9.68 -7.06 3.70
N SER A 11 -10.17 -6.52 4.82
CA SER A 11 -9.41 -6.33 6.06
C SER A 11 -9.05 -7.63 6.80
N ALA A 12 -9.73 -8.75 6.55
CA ALA A 12 -9.45 -10.02 7.25
C ALA A 12 -8.47 -10.94 6.51
N LEU A 13 -8.24 -10.73 5.21
CA LEU A 13 -7.48 -11.66 4.36
C LEU A 13 -5.99 -11.32 4.21
N LEU A 14 -5.57 -10.11 4.59
CA LEU A 14 -4.16 -9.70 4.52
C LEU A 14 -3.26 -10.47 5.50
N SER A 15 -3.79 -10.98 6.61
CA SER A 15 -2.96 -11.65 7.62
C SER A 15 -2.48 -13.03 7.17
N THR A 16 -3.23 -13.76 6.35
CA THR A 16 -2.92 -15.16 5.98
C THR A 16 -2.27 -15.35 4.61
N ALA A 17 -2.25 -14.33 3.75
CA ALA A 17 -1.66 -14.42 2.41
C ALA A 17 -0.12 -14.40 2.40
N MET A 18 0.53 -13.98 3.48
CA MET A 18 1.99 -13.92 3.58
C MET A 18 2.68 -15.22 4.06
N TRP A 19 1.95 -16.34 4.15
CA TRP A 19 2.39 -17.54 4.89
C TRP A 19 3.14 -18.60 4.05
N THR A 20 3.53 -18.32 2.81
CA THR A 20 4.23 -19.32 1.95
C THR A 20 5.69 -18.98 1.63
N VAL A 21 6.27 -17.96 2.27
CA VAL A 21 7.72 -17.75 2.29
C VAL A 21 8.22 -18.22 3.67
N PRO A 22 9.19 -19.15 3.76
CA PRO A 22 9.65 -19.63 5.05
C PRO A 22 10.25 -18.45 5.82
N VAL A 23 9.93 -18.38 7.12
CA VAL A 23 10.11 -17.26 8.04
C VAL A 23 8.91 -16.30 7.99
N PHE A 24 7.87 -16.58 8.79
CA PHE A 24 7.43 -15.76 9.92
C PHE A 24 6.36 -16.51 10.73
N ALA A 25 6.41 -16.34 12.05
CA ALA A 25 5.59 -17.05 13.04
C ALA A 25 4.14 -16.52 13.09
N ALA A 26 3.27 -17.27 13.75
CA ALA A 26 1.82 -17.10 13.82
C ALA A 26 1.30 -15.90 14.66
N ASP A 27 1.96 -14.75 14.65
CA ASP A 27 1.50 -13.52 15.32
C ASP A 27 1.40 -12.34 14.32
N PRO A 28 0.42 -11.42 14.45
CA PRO A 28 0.45 -10.13 13.76
C PRO A 28 1.82 -9.48 13.91
N GLY A 29 2.38 -8.98 12.80
CA GLY A 29 3.78 -8.62 12.71
C GLY A 29 4.20 -7.65 13.82
N SER A 30 5.08 -8.11 14.72
CA SER A 30 5.55 -7.27 15.82
C SER A 30 6.30 -6.06 15.26
N ALA A 31 5.91 -4.87 15.68
CA ALA A 31 6.66 -3.64 15.42
C ALA A 31 8.07 -3.73 16.00
N SER A 32 9.04 -3.09 15.34
CA SER A 32 10.42 -2.99 15.84
C SER A 32 10.90 -1.56 15.67
N ALA A 33 11.53 -0.99 16.70
CA ALA A 33 12.16 0.32 16.61
C ALA A 33 13.51 0.30 15.88
N GLY A 34 14.00 -0.90 15.53
CA GLY A 34 15.35 -1.10 15.01
C GLY A 34 16.42 -0.88 16.08
N ASN A 35 17.69 -0.98 15.69
CA ASN A 35 18.83 -0.68 16.57
C ASN A 35 19.24 0.81 16.53
N GLY A 36 18.65 1.62 15.66
CA GLY A 36 18.92 3.05 15.53
C GLY A 36 20.24 3.40 14.83
N GLU A 37 20.96 2.41 14.30
CA GLU A 37 22.17 2.64 13.53
C GLU A 37 21.81 3.13 12.12
N SER A 38 22.36 4.27 11.68
CA SER A 38 22.26 4.59 10.25
C SER A 38 23.18 3.64 9.49
N ALA A 39 22.64 2.91 8.50
CA ALA A 39 23.47 2.27 7.50
C ALA A 39 24.20 3.39 6.74
N ARG A 40 25.37 3.78 7.23
CA ARG A 40 26.30 4.65 6.50
C ARG A 40 26.99 3.83 5.45
N ASP A 41 26.23 3.29 4.49
CA ASP A 41 26.85 2.84 3.27
C ASP A 41 25.86 2.81 2.09
N VAL A 42 26.35 3.37 0.99
CA VAL A 42 25.84 3.29 -0.38
C VAL A 42 24.46 3.90 -0.62
N THR A 43 24.49 5.22 -0.77
CA THR A 43 23.65 5.96 -1.71
C THR A 43 23.32 5.10 -2.92
N SER A 44 22.05 4.86 -3.25
CA SER A 44 21.75 4.68 -4.67
C SER A 44 22.26 5.97 -5.34
N GLY A 45 23.41 5.94 -6.02
CA GLY A 45 23.94 7.10 -6.76
C GLY A 45 22.93 7.62 -7.79
N ASP A 46 21.88 6.83 -8.04
CA ASP A 46 20.74 7.12 -8.87
C ASP A 46 19.67 8.01 -8.21
N TYR A 47 19.65 8.18 -6.88
CA TYR A 47 18.68 9.09 -6.26
C TYR A 47 19.04 10.53 -6.61
N LYS A 48 18.13 11.22 -7.29
CA LYS A 48 18.26 12.64 -7.62
C LYS A 48 17.08 13.36 -7.00
N PRO A 49 17.29 14.13 -5.92
CA PRO A 49 16.22 14.88 -5.28
C PRO A 49 15.42 15.71 -6.29
N GLY A 50 14.09 15.66 -6.17
CA GLY A 50 13.18 16.46 -6.99
C GLY A 50 12.89 15.96 -8.40
N ARG A 51 13.41 14.81 -8.82
CA ARG A 51 13.06 14.24 -10.13
C ARG A 51 11.65 13.63 -10.17
N ALA A 52 11.20 13.07 -9.04
CA ALA A 52 9.94 12.34 -8.97
C ALA A 52 8.78 13.29 -8.67
N LYS A 53 7.71 13.17 -9.45
CA LYS A 53 6.45 13.89 -9.22
C LYS A 53 5.45 12.95 -8.53
N PRO A 54 4.63 13.44 -7.59
CA PRO A 54 3.60 12.62 -6.98
C PRO A 54 2.75 11.91 -8.05
N ILE A 55 2.62 10.59 -7.93
CA ILE A 55 1.64 9.85 -8.72
C ILE A 55 0.28 10.39 -8.33
N ALA A 56 -0.53 10.77 -9.32
CA ALA A 56 -1.82 11.36 -9.06
C ALA A 56 -2.69 10.33 -8.31
N PRO A 57 -3.39 10.74 -7.24
CA PRO A 57 -4.31 9.84 -6.57
C PRO A 57 -5.33 9.35 -7.60
N PRO A 58 -5.62 8.05 -7.64
CA PRO A 58 -6.64 7.52 -8.52
C PRO A 58 -8.00 8.19 -8.23
N LYS A 59 -8.73 8.53 -9.29
CA LYS A 59 -10.03 9.18 -9.16
C LYS A 59 -11.12 8.13 -8.97
N LEU A 60 -11.89 8.27 -7.91
CA LEU A 60 -13.19 7.61 -7.77
C LEU A 60 -14.24 8.56 -8.35
N THR A 61 -15.09 8.08 -9.26
CA THR A 61 -16.21 8.87 -9.75
C THR A 61 -17.48 8.47 -9.00
N ASP A 62 -18.40 9.42 -8.82
CA ASP A 62 -19.58 9.27 -7.95
C ASP A 62 -20.56 8.18 -8.43
N GLU A 63 -20.47 7.75 -9.69
CA GLU A 63 -21.29 6.68 -10.27
C GLU A 63 -20.61 5.29 -10.23
N ASP A 64 -19.33 5.23 -9.89
CA ASP A 64 -18.56 3.97 -9.94
C ASP A 64 -18.82 3.12 -8.70
N SER A 65 -19.47 1.98 -8.91
CA SER A 65 -19.62 0.95 -7.89
C SER A 65 -18.26 0.57 -7.28
N ARG A 66 -18.14 0.69 -5.96
CA ARG A 66 -17.01 0.15 -5.18
C ARG A 66 -17.14 -1.36 -4.93
N ALA A 67 -18.19 -1.99 -5.45
CA ALA A 67 -18.37 -3.42 -5.32
C ALA A 67 -17.32 -4.18 -6.13
N ALA A 68 -16.68 -5.16 -5.48
CA ALA A 68 -15.77 -6.07 -6.15
C ALA A 68 -16.50 -6.77 -7.32
N PRO A 69 -15.96 -6.75 -8.55
CA PRO A 69 -16.56 -7.44 -9.69
C PRO A 69 -16.27 -8.96 -9.64
N LEU A 70 -16.69 -9.62 -8.56
CA LEU A 70 -16.47 -11.04 -8.34
C LEU A 70 -17.62 -11.85 -8.93
N ALA A 71 -17.36 -12.54 -10.05
CA ALA A 71 -18.36 -13.32 -10.77
C ALA A 71 -18.64 -14.69 -10.11
N ASP A 72 -17.61 -15.31 -9.52
CA ASP A 72 -17.67 -16.63 -8.90
C ASP A 72 -16.53 -16.83 -7.88
N GLU A 73 -16.60 -17.94 -7.12
CA GLU A 73 -15.58 -18.29 -6.12
C GLU A 73 -14.18 -18.44 -6.72
N ALA A 74 -14.05 -18.98 -7.93
CA ALA A 74 -12.77 -19.19 -8.57
C ALA A 74 -12.09 -17.86 -8.91
N THR A 75 -12.87 -16.90 -9.42
CA THR A 75 -12.45 -15.53 -9.73
C THR A 75 -12.04 -14.81 -8.44
N ALA A 76 -12.81 -14.97 -7.37
CA ALA A 76 -12.50 -14.38 -6.08
C ALA A 76 -11.20 -14.94 -5.50
N VAL A 77 -11.04 -16.27 -5.47
CA VAL A 77 -9.79 -16.90 -5.00
C VAL A 77 -8.60 -16.42 -5.83
N LYS A 78 -8.71 -16.47 -7.16
CA LYS A 78 -7.65 -16.01 -8.08
C LYS A 78 -7.27 -14.54 -7.83
N SER A 79 -8.23 -13.68 -7.48
CA SER A 79 -7.98 -12.26 -7.23
C SER A 79 -7.03 -12.00 -6.06
N TYR A 80 -6.91 -12.94 -5.11
CA TYR A 80 -5.98 -12.88 -3.99
C TYR A 80 -4.66 -13.62 -4.24
N GLY A 81 -4.43 -14.11 -5.47
CA GLY A 81 -3.09 -14.50 -5.89
C GLY A 81 -2.15 -13.30 -5.90
N VAL A 82 -0.84 -13.55 -5.83
CA VAL A 82 0.17 -12.49 -5.89
C VAL A 82 0.89 -12.58 -7.23
N VAL A 83 0.99 -11.44 -7.90
CA VAL A 83 1.82 -11.27 -9.10
C VAL A 83 2.91 -10.26 -8.79
N GLY A 84 4.09 -10.44 -9.39
CA GLY A 84 5.24 -9.61 -9.09
C GLY A 84 6.20 -9.47 -10.25
N ARG A 85 7.10 -8.50 -10.13
CA ARG A 85 8.22 -8.27 -11.06
C ARG A 85 9.49 -8.01 -10.26
N SER A 86 10.53 -8.77 -10.54
CA SER A 86 11.86 -8.54 -9.97
C SER A 86 12.63 -7.44 -10.72
N ALA A 87 13.69 -6.92 -10.09
CA ALA A 87 14.56 -5.90 -10.66
C ALA A 87 15.29 -6.36 -11.94
N ASP A 88 15.49 -7.67 -12.14
CA ASP A 88 16.02 -8.25 -13.37
C ASP A 88 14.93 -8.53 -14.44
N GLY A 89 13.69 -8.14 -14.17
CA GLY A 89 12.57 -8.21 -15.10
C GLY A 89 11.83 -9.54 -15.14
N LYS A 90 12.12 -10.49 -14.24
CA LYS A 90 11.37 -11.75 -14.16
C LYS A 90 9.99 -11.52 -13.57
N GLU A 91 9.02 -12.19 -14.17
CA GLU A 91 7.66 -12.27 -13.63
C GLU A 91 7.62 -13.30 -12.50
N ILE A 92 6.89 -12.95 -11.45
CA ILE A 92 6.66 -13.80 -10.28
C ILE A 92 5.16 -14.00 -10.17
N LYS A 93 4.75 -15.25 -9.96
CA LYS A 93 3.35 -15.58 -9.68
C LYS A 93 3.29 -16.55 -8.51
N ILE A 94 2.46 -16.23 -7.54
CA ILE A 94 2.23 -17.03 -6.33
C ILE A 94 0.73 -17.21 -6.23
N GLU A 95 0.28 -18.47 -6.29
CA GLU A 95 -1.13 -18.78 -6.10
C GLU A 95 -1.51 -18.62 -4.61
N PRO A 96 -2.80 -18.31 -4.32
CA PRO A 96 -3.31 -18.31 -2.95
C PRO A 96 -3.00 -19.63 -2.24
N SER A 97 -2.58 -19.57 -0.98
CA SER A 97 -2.44 -20.78 -0.16
C SER A 97 -3.81 -21.44 0.07
N GLU A 98 -3.84 -22.75 0.34
CA GLU A 98 -5.11 -23.43 0.65
C GLU A 98 -5.84 -22.80 1.84
N ALA A 99 -5.10 -22.38 2.88
CA ALA A 99 -5.68 -21.68 4.03
C ALA A 99 -6.34 -20.35 3.63
N LEU A 100 -5.68 -19.57 2.76
CA LEU A 100 -6.25 -18.32 2.25
C LEU A 100 -7.47 -18.58 1.37
N ARG A 101 -7.40 -19.61 0.50
CA ARG A 101 -8.51 -20.04 -0.34
C ARG A 101 -9.74 -20.43 0.48
N GLU A 102 -9.57 -21.21 1.55
CA GLU A 102 -10.66 -21.59 2.46
C GLU A 102 -11.28 -20.37 3.14
N LEU A 103 -10.45 -19.41 3.59
CA LEU A 103 -10.93 -18.17 4.19
C LEU A 103 -11.72 -17.30 3.21
N ILE A 104 -11.25 -17.18 1.96
CA ILE A 104 -11.95 -16.44 0.90
C ILE A 104 -13.31 -17.06 0.64
N ILE A 105 -13.39 -18.38 0.46
CA ILE A 105 -14.65 -19.10 0.20
C ILE A 105 -15.60 -18.97 1.38
N LYS A 106 -15.09 -19.08 2.60
CA LYS A 106 -15.89 -18.91 3.82
C LYS A 106 -16.51 -17.52 3.89
N GLU A 107 -15.72 -16.49 3.63
CA GLU A 107 -16.20 -15.11 3.69
C GLU A 107 -17.16 -14.80 2.53
N LEU A 108 -16.90 -15.31 1.31
CA LEU A 108 -17.80 -15.18 0.16
C LEU A 108 -19.20 -15.73 0.43
N ASN A 109 -19.27 -16.82 1.19
CA ASN A 109 -20.51 -17.51 1.52
C ASN A 109 -21.12 -17.05 2.86
N ALA A 110 -20.48 -16.10 3.56
CA ALA A 110 -21.00 -15.56 4.81
C ALA A 110 -22.31 -14.79 4.56
N PRO A 111 -23.28 -14.83 5.50
CA PRO A 111 -24.48 -14.01 5.41
C PRO A 111 -24.13 -12.51 5.36
N ALA A 112 -24.88 -11.71 4.60
CA ALA A 112 -24.67 -10.25 4.49
C ALA A 112 -25.01 -9.46 5.78
N THR A 113 -25.49 -10.13 6.83
CA THR A 113 -25.80 -9.52 8.13
C THR A 113 -24.54 -9.40 8.98
N GLY A 114 -24.36 -8.30 9.72
CA GLY A 114 -23.30 -8.20 10.72
C GLY A 114 -23.42 -9.29 11.80
N LYS A 115 -22.36 -9.49 12.61
CA LYS A 115 -22.34 -10.50 13.70
C LYS A 115 -23.53 -10.37 14.67
N ASP A 116 -24.14 -9.19 14.76
CA ASP A 116 -25.27 -8.89 15.65
C ASP A 116 -26.65 -8.86 14.97
N GLY A 117 -26.74 -9.31 13.71
CA GLY A 117 -28.00 -9.27 12.94
C GLY A 117 -28.41 -7.87 12.46
N ALA A 118 -27.61 -6.84 12.75
CA ALA A 118 -27.75 -5.51 12.17
C ALA A 118 -27.40 -5.55 10.67
N GLU A 119 -28.16 -4.81 9.87
CA GLU A 119 -27.79 -4.52 8.48
C GLU A 119 -26.42 -3.84 8.48
N ARG A 120 -25.48 -4.36 7.69
CA ARG A 120 -24.18 -3.75 7.50
C ARG A 120 -24.44 -2.41 6.81
N LYS A 121 -24.03 -1.29 7.40
CA LYS A 121 -24.07 0.01 6.69
C LYS A 121 -23.15 -0.11 5.47
N THR A 122 -23.75 -0.29 4.30
CA THR A 122 -23.06 -0.35 3.00
C THR A 122 -23.14 0.98 2.25
N GLU A 123 -23.79 1.98 2.85
CA GLU A 123 -23.81 3.33 2.32
C GLU A 123 -22.41 3.91 2.50
N ASP A 124 -21.72 4.16 1.38
CA ASP A 124 -20.56 5.03 1.38
C ASP A 124 -20.97 6.36 2.02
N PRO A 125 -20.13 6.98 2.88
CA PRO A 125 -20.42 8.31 3.36
C PRO A 125 -20.67 9.21 2.15
N ASP A 126 -21.76 9.99 2.19
CA ASP A 126 -22.11 10.95 1.16
C ASP A 126 -20.97 11.97 1.02
N LEU A 127 -20.12 11.75 0.00
CA LEU A 127 -19.06 12.67 -0.38
C LEU A 127 -19.71 13.60 -1.41
N GLY A 128 -20.00 14.84 -1.02
CA GLY A 128 -20.77 15.78 -1.84
C GLY A 128 -20.32 15.85 -3.30
N GLU A 129 -21.29 15.97 -4.21
CA GLU A 129 -21.09 15.91 -5.66
C GLU A 129 -19.97 16.86 -6.15
N GLY A 130 -18.99 16.30 -6.86
CA GLY A 130 -17.92 17.06 -7.55
C GLY A 130 -16.49 16.87 -7.00
N GLU A 131 -16.31 16.08 -5.95
CA GLU A 131 -15.03 15.93 -5.22
C GLU A 131 -14.17 14.74 -5.71
N ALA A 132 -14.14 14.45 -7.02
CA ALA A 132 -13.30 13.38 -7.61
C ALA A 132 -11.78 13.72 -7.67
N GLY A 133 -11.32 14.59 -6.77
CA GLY A 133 -9.96 15.11 -6.68
C GLY A 133 -9.29 14.77 -5.36
N ARG A 134 -8.09 15.34 -5.14
CA ARG A 134 -7.40 15.30 -3.87
C ARG A 134 -8.26 15.97 -2.79
N GLN A 135 -8.67 15.21 -1.76
CA GLN A 135 -9.53 15.72 -0.70
C GLN A 135 -8.73 16.12 0.56
N VAL A 136 -9.15 17.22 1.18
CA VAL A 136 -8.80 17.57 2.57
C VAL A 136 -10.13 17.70 3.29
N PHE A 137 -10.38 16.82 4.25
CA PHE A 137 -11.63 16.83 5.00
C PHE A 137 -11.57 17.89 6.10
N GLY A 138 -12.50 18.85 6.05
CA GLY A 138 -12.54 19.94 7.02
C GLY A 138 -11.36 20.90 6.87
N THR A 139 -10.79 21.31 8.01
CA THR A 139 -9.62 22.22 8.01
C THR A 139 -8.34 21.40 7.85
N ASP A 140 -7.39 21.90 7.06
CA ASP A 140 -6.07 21.27 6.93
C ASP A 140 -5.26 21.39 8.23
N ASP A 141 -5.27 20.34 9.03
CA ASP A 141 -4.59 20.21 10.32
C ASP A 141 -3.27 19.43 10.23
N ARG A 142 -2.81 19.12 9.01
CA ARG A 142 -1.57 18.37 8.79
C ARG A 142 -0.36 19.18 9.27
N GLU A 143 0.51 18.52 10.02
CA GLU A 143 1.76 19.08 10.52
C GLU A 143 2.97 18.44 9.84
N GLN A 144 3.96 19.23 9.44
CA GLN A 144 5.21 18.68 8.95
C GLN A 144 5.99 18.03 10.10
N VAL A 145 6.44 16.80 9.90
CA VAL A 145 7.34 16.11 10.83
C VAL A 145 8.72 16.76 10.75
N LYS A 146 9.18 17.36 11.86
CA LYS A 146 10.47 18.06 11.89
C LYS A 146 11.67 17.14 12.11
N ASN A 147 11.49 16.05 12.86
CA ASN A 147 12.52 15.04 13.08
C ASN A 147 12.08 13.69 12.53
N THR A 148 12.46 13.40 11.29
CA THR A 148 12.18 12.14 10.60
C THR A 148 13.22 11.05 10.88
N LYS A 149 14.26 11.35 11.66
CA LYS A 149 15.39 10.45 11.95
C LYS A 149 15.10 9.46 13.08
N THR A 150 13.91 9.51 13.66
CA THR A 150 13.52 8.73 14.84
C THR A 150 12.31 7.87 14.52
N TYR A 151 12.26 6.67 15.07
CA TYR A 151 11.09 5.80 15.02
C TYR A 151 9.85 6.51 15.63
N PRO A 152 8.65 6.38 15.05
CA PRO A 152 8.28 5.57 13.89
C PRO A 152 8.61 6.19 12.52
N PHE A 153 8.98 7.46 12.47
CA PHE A 153 9.18 8.20 11.20
C PHE A 153 10.33 7.66 10.36
N SER A 154 11.36 7.06 10.97
CA SER A 154 12.46 6.39 10.26
C SER A 154 12.00 5.18 9.44
N ALA A 155 10.86 4.56 9.80
CA ALA A 155 10.29 3.43 9.07
C ALA A 155 9.44 3.88 7.86
N ILE A 156 9.10 5.17 7.76
CA ILE A 156 8.26 5.74 6.71
C ILE A 156 9.16 6.41 5.68
N GLY A 157 8.90 6.19 4.40
CA GLY A 157 9.75 6.68 3.34
C GLY A 157 9.01 7.13 2.09
N TYR A 158 9.75 7.89 1.30
CA TYR A 158 9.36 8.33 -0.03
C TYR A 158 9.73 7.22 -1.01
N LEU A 159 8.76 6.75 -1.79
CA LEU A 159 8.98 5.75 -2.83
C LEU A 159 9.03 6.45 -4.18
N GLU A 160 10.14 6.32 -4.90
CA GLU A 160 10.23 6.71 -6.30
C GLU A 160 10.08 5.49 -7.19
N ALA A 161 9.41 5.66 -8.33
CA ALA A 161 9.27 4.63 -9.34
C ALA A 161 9.30 5.29 -10.73
N LYS A 162 9.85 4.60 -11.73
CA LYS A 162 9.95 5.10 -13.10
C LYS A 162 8.88 4.47 -13.98
N SER A 163 8.20 5.27 -14.79
CA SER A 163 7.38 4.75 -15.89
C SER A 163 8.29 4.29 -17.02
N PRO A 164 8.30 2.99 -17.40
CA PRO A 164 9.11 2.51 -18.53
C PRO A 164 8.74 3.18 -19.86
N LYS A 165 7.48 3.58 -20.00
CA LYS A 165 6.92 4.20 -21.22
C LYS A 165 7.36 5.65 -21.38
N THR A 166 7.34 6.45 -20.31
CA THR A 166 7.65 7.89 -20.39
C THR A 166 9.07 8.22 -19.92
N GLY A 167 9.71 7.32 -19.18
CA GLY A 167 10.99 7.57 -18.50
C GLY A 167 10.90 8.53 -17.30
N SER A 168 9.72 9.08 -17.02
CA SER A 168 9.50 9.98 -15.89
C SER A 168 9.40 9.22 -14.57
N PHE A 169 9.70 9.91 -13.46
CA PHE A 169 9.60 9.34 -12.12
C PHE A 169 8.31 9.81 -11.44
N GLY A 170 7.56 8.85 -10.94
CA GLY A 170 6.45 9.01 -10.02
C GLY A 170 6.92 8.88 -8.56
N SER A 171 6.16 9.44 -7.63
CA SER A 171 6.37 9.23 -6.20
C SER A 171 5.12 8.88 -5.41
N CYS A 172 5.34 8.10 -4.36
CA CYS A 172 4.34 7.68 -3.39
C CYS A 172 4.92 7.71 -1.95
N SER A 173 4.04 7.47 -0.98
CA SER A 173 4.47 7.10 0.39
C SER A 173 4.61 5.59 0.49
N ALA A 174 5.52 5.13 1.33
CA ALA A 174 5.69 3.72 1.63
C ALA A 174 6.24 3.53 3.05
N THR A 175 6.07 2.33 3.63
CA THR A 175 6.46 2.07 5.02
C THR A 175 7.09 0.70 5.19
N LEU A 176 8.17 0.60 5.96
CA LEU A 176 8.77 -0.67 6.36
C LEU A 176 7.82 -1.46 7.28
N ILE A 177 7.56 -2.72 6.93
CA ILE A 177 6.78 -3.69 7.73
C ILE A 177 7.59 -4.96 8.07
N GLY A 178 8.90 -4.92 7.82
CA GLY A 178 9.85 -5.97 8.16
C GLY A 178 11.28 -5.56 7.79
N PRO A 179 12.28 -6.45 7.96
CA PRO A 179 13.68 -6.12 7.70
C PRO A 179 13.96 -5.59 6.29
N ARG A 180 13.25 -6.08 5.27
CA ARG A 180 13.40 -5.65 3.86
C ARG A 180 12.08 -5.39 3.16
N THR A 181 10.97 -5.43 3.89
CA THR A 181 9.62 -5.45 3.32
C THR A 181 9.00 -4.07 3.46
N VAL A 182 8.62 -3.48 2.35
CA VAL A 182 8.00 -2.16 2.26
C VAL A 182 6.58 -2.30 1.76
N LEU A 183 5.64 -1.73 2.49
CA LEU A 183 4.22 -1.63 2.16
C LEU A 183 3.93 -0.31 1.44
N THR A 184 3.14 -0.38 0.38
CA THR A 184 2.65 0.77 -0.39
C THR A 184 1.31 0.42 -1.07
N ALA A 185 0.79 1.30 -1.91
CA ALA A 185 -0.36 1.05 -2.76
C ALA A 185 0.05 0.30 -4.05
N ALA A 186 -0.83 -0.51 -4.60
CA ALA A 186 -0.56 -1.23 -5.85
C ALA A 186 -0.44 -0.28 -7.05
N HIS A 187 -1.21 0.81 -7.08
CA HIS A 187 -1.11 1.82 -8.14
C HIS A 187 0.24 2.56 -8.17
N CYS A 188 1.00 2.51 -7.07
CA CYS A 188 2.38 3.00 -7.03
C CYS A 188 3.38 2.05 -7.69
N LEU A 189 2.96 0.83 -8.04
CA LEU A 189 3.80 -0.24 -8.61
C LEU A 189 3.32 -0.67 -10.00
N TYR A 190 2.03 -0.56 -10.29
CA TYR A 190 1.46 -0.95 -11.58
C TYR A 190 0.56 0.15 -12.13
N SER A 191 0.76 0.48 -13.41
CA SER A 191 -0.06 1.47 -14.12
C SER A 191 -1.03 0.76 -15.05
N HIS A 192 -2.33 0.88 -14.78
CA HIS A 192 -3.38 0.39 -15.69
C HIS A 192 -3.43 1.16 -17.02
N GLU A 193 -3.04 2.44 -17.01
CA GLU A 193 -2.95 3.25 -18.23
C GLU A 193 -1.85 2.73 -19.17
N ASP A 194 -0.70 2.39 -18.60
CA ASP A 194 0.43 1.85 -19.35
C ASP A 194 0.34 0.33 -19.55
N LYS A 195 -0.55 -0.33 -18.79
CA LYS A 195 -0.67 -1.80 -18.69
C LYS A 195 0.66 -2.48 -18.36
N ASP A 196 1.49 -1.82 -17.56
CA ASP A 196 2.83 -2.28 -17.23
C ASP A 196 3.21 -1.88 -15.80
N TRP A 197 4.19 -2.59 -15.26
CA TRP A 197 4.83 -2.26 -14.00
C TRP A 197 5.64 -0.97 -14.13
N LEU A 198 5.69 -0.19 -13.06
CA LEU A 198 6.77 0.78 -12.90
C LEU A 198 8.09 0.03 -12.65
N SER A 199 9.22 0.71 -12.86
CA SER A 199 10.56 0.14 -12.71
C SER A 199 11.46 1.04 -11.86
N ASP A 200 12.71 0.62 -11.63
CA ASP A 200 13.74 1.42 -10.96
C ASP A 200 13.30 1.98 -9.59
N TYR A 201 12.58 1.18 -8.80
CA TYR A 201 12.06 1.63 -7.51
C TYR A 201 13.19 1.99 -6.53
N LEU A 202 13.05 3.14 -5.88
CA LEU A 202 13.92 3.57 -4.78
C LEU A 202 13.10 3.95 -3.57
N PHE A 203 13.40 3.32 -2.44
CA PHE A 203 12.83 3.68 -1.14
C PHE A 203 13.78 4.62 -0.40
N VAL A 204 13.29 5.79 -0.01
CA VAL A 204 14.05 6.85 0.66
C VAL A 204 13.45 7.10 2.05
N PRO A 205 13.84 6.34 3.08
CA PRO A 205 13.27 6.47 4.41
C PRO A 205 13.63 7.81 5.05
N GLY A 206 12.67 8.39 5.76
CA GLY A 206 12.86 9.62 6.52
C GLY A 206 13.21 10.85 5.70
N LEU A 207 13.02 10.84 4.37
CA LEU A 207 13.21 12.03 3.52
C LEU A 207 12.46 13.22 4.12
N ASN A 208 13.07 14.40 4.17
CA ASN A 208 12.42 15.60 4.70
C ASN A 208 12.81 16.90 3.99
N GLY A 209 12.83 16.86 2.67
CA GLY A 209 13.17 18.00 1.82
C GLY A 209 13.56 17.59 0.42
N SER A 210 14.17 18.53 -0.30
CA SER A 210 14.44 18.43 -1.74
C SER A 210 15.92 18.34 -2.07
N THR A 211 16.80 18.10 -1.10
CA THR A 211 18.24 17.97 -1.30
C THR A 211 18.73 16.58 -0.87
N ALA A 212 19.97 16.23 -1.24
CA ALA A 212 20.56 14.96 -0.84
C ALA A 212 20.76 14.87 0.69
N ASP A 213 21.05 16.00 1.34
CA ASP A 213 21.21 16.08 2.80
C ASP A 213 19.87 15.87 3.54
N ASP A 214 18.75 16.08 2.85
CA ASP A 214 17.41 15.83 3.37
C ASP A 214 16.99 14.35 3.30
N ALA A 215 17.84 13.47 2.74
CA ALA A 215 17.66 12.02 2.72
C ALA A 215 18.58 11.37 3.77
N PRO A 216 18.21 11.41 5.08
CA PRO A 216 19.14 11.17 6.19
C PRO A 216 19.69 9.74 6.26
N PHE A 217 19.00 8.78 5.63
CA PHE A 217 19.36 7.37 5.60
C PHE A 217 19.77 6.89 4.20
N GLY A 218 19.84 7.81 3.22
CA GLY A 218 20.05 7.46 1.83
C GLY A 218 18.82 6.86 1.16
N ALA A 219 19.05 6.12 0.09
CA ALA A 219 18.03 5.56 -0.79
C ALA A 219 18.39 4.12 -1.18
N PHE A 220 17.39 3.25 -1.16
CA PHE A 220 17.57 1.80 -1.23
C PHE A 220 16.81 1.21 -2.41
N ALA A 221 17.51 0.39 -3.19
CA ALA A 221 16.95 -0.23 -4.38
C ALA A 221 16.12 -1.46 -4.05
N PHE A 222 15.06 -1.65 -4.81
CA PHE A 222 14.24 -2.86 -4.73
C PHE A 222 14.93 -4.10 -5.35
N GLU A 223 14.53 -5.25 -4.86
CA GLU A 223 14.76 -6.58 -5.42
C GLU A 223 13.54 -7.05 -6.23
N SER A 224 12.34 -6.83 -5.70
CA SER A 224 11.08 -7.22 -6.33
C SER A 224 9.90 -6.38 -5.85
N ALA A 225 8.88 -6.25 -6.70
CA ALA A 225 7.62 -5.59 -6.42
C ALA A 225 6.47 -6.57 -6.65
N TYR A 226 5.40 -6.45 -5.87
CA TYR A 226 4.26 -7.36 -5.85
C TYR A 226 2.95 -6.60 -5.69
N VAL A 227 1.91 -7.09 -6.35
CA VAL A 227 0.51 -6.65 -6.17
C VAL A 227 -0.41 -7.87 -6.11
N LEU A 228 -1.62 -7.69 -5.59
CA LEU A 228 -2.65 -8.71 -5.69
C LEU A 228 -3.10 -8.85 -7.16
N GLN A 229 -3.27 -10.07 -7.63
CA GLN A 229 -3.63 -10.38 -9.01
C GLN A 229 -4.95 -9.72 -9.42
N GLY A 230 -5.90 -9.61 -8.49
CA GLY A 230 -7.18 -8.93 -8.70
C GLY A 230 -7.01 -7.45 -9.05
N PHE A 231 -5.94 -6.79 -8.61
CA PHE A 231 -5.66 -5.41 -8.98
C PHE A 231 -5.48 -5.25 -10.49
N ILE A 232 -4.83 -6.22 -11.14
CA ILE A 232 -4.59 -6.20 -12.59
C ILE A 232 -5.80 -6.79 -13.35
N ASP A 233 -6.22 -7.98 -12.96
CA ASP A 233 -7.17 -8.79 -13.74
C ASP A 233 -8.60 -8.24 -13.70
N ASN A 234 -8.98 -7.53 -12.64
CA ASN A 234 -10.35 -7.06 -12.43
C ASN A 234 -10.56 -5.59 -12.85
N TYR A 235 -9.57 -4.95 -13.47
CA TYR A 235 -9.69 -3.56 -13.89
C TYR A 235 -10.67 -3.42 -15.06
N GLN A 236 -11.78 -2.72 -14.82
CA GLN A 236 -12.85 -2.51 -15.81
C GLN A 236 -12.74 -1.17 -16.55
N GLY A 237 -11.63 -0.46 -16.41
CA GLY A 237 -11.44 0.88 -16.99
C GLY A 237 -11.67 2.04 -16.02
N TYR A 238 -12.05 1.75 -14.77
CA TYR A 238 -12.21 2.71 -13.69
C TYR A 238 -11.65 2.16 -12.38
N TYR A 239 -11.15 3.04 -11.52
CA TYR A 239 -10.40 2.64 -10.33
C TYR A 239 -11.24 1.94 -9.26
N GLY A 240 -12.52 2.32 -9.12
CA GLY A 240 -13.46 1.69 -8.18
C GLY A 240 -13.53 0.17 -8.32
N SER A 241 -13.38 -0.36 -9.55
CA SER A 241 -13.39 -1.81 -9.81
C SER A 241 -12.24 -2.59 -9.16
N VAL A 242 -11.14 -1.92 -8.78
CA VAL A 242 -9.92 -2.56 -8.25
C VAL A 242 -9.44 -1.99 -6.92
N LEU A 243 -10.15 -1.01 -6.36
CA LEU A 243 -9.82 -0.34 -5.09
C LEU A 243 -9.49 -1.33 -3.96
N LEU A 244 -10.23 -2.44 -3.90
CA LEU A 244 -10.10 -3.49 -2.89
C LEU A 244 -8.77 -4.26 -2.95
N TRP A 245 -8.06 -4.17 -4.07
CA TRP A 245 -6.78 -4.83 -4.29
C TRP A 245 -5.62 -3.82 -4.40
N ASP A 246 -5.82 -2.55 -4.04
CA ASP A 246 -4.77 -1.52 -4.07
C ASP A 246 -3.74 -1.68 -2.93
N LEU A 247 -3.10 -2.85 -2.89
CA LEU A 247 -2.09 -3.25 -1.92
C LEU A 247 -0.82 -3.67 -2.67
N GLY A 248 0.28 -2.97 -2.38
CA GLY A 248 1.58 -3.21 -2.99
C GLY A 248 2.63 -3.57 -1.95
N ILE A 249 3.49 -4.53 -2.30
CA ILE A 249 4.68 -4.88 -1.51
C ILE A 249 5.92 -4.69 -2.36
N VAL A 250 6.95 -4.08 -1.78
CA VAL A 250 8.29 -3.99 -2.34
C VAL A 250 9.26 -4.69 -1.40
N THR A 251 10.06 -5.61 -1.94
CA THR A 251 11.20 -6.18 -1.22
C THR A 251 12.45 -5.44 -1.60
N LEU A 252 13.23 -4.98 -0.61
CA LEU A 252 14.48 -4.27 -0.78
C LEU A 252 15.67 -5.25 -0.87
N LYS A 253 16.74 -4.85 -1.58
CA LYS A 253 17.99 -5.63 -1.64
C LYS A 253 18.72 -5.71 -0.30
N GLN A 254 18.54 -4.71 0.56
CA GLN A 254 19.17 -4.63 1.87
C GLN A 254 18.12 -4.74 2.98
N ASP A 255 18.54 -5.25 4.14
CA ASP A 255 17.75 -5.40 5.36
C ASP A 255 17.71 -4.12 6.21
N VAL A 256 17.34 -3.01 5.57
CA VAL A 256 17.34 -1.66 6.18
C VAL A 256 16.45 -1.54 7.42
N GLY A 257 15.38 -2.33 7.50
CA GLY A 257 14.44 -2.33 8.61
C GLY A 257 15.07 -2.81 9.92
N THR A 258 16.10 -3.67 9.88
CA THR A 258 16.86 -4.08 11.08
C THR A 258 17.39 -2.86 11.84
N ASN A 259 17.76 -1.84 11.08
CA ASN A 259 18.38 -0.63 11.60
C ASN A 259 17.36 0.49 11.87
N LEU A 260 16.47 0.74 10.90
CA LEU A 260 15.52 1.86 10.92
C LEU A 260 14.22 1.57 11.67
N GLY A 261 13.97 0.30 11.96
CA GLY A 261 12.70 -0.21 12.47
C GLY A 261 11.66 -0.45 11.38
N TRP A 262 10.55 -1.04 11.79
CA TRP A 262 9.36 -1.26 10.96
C TRP A 262 8.08 -1.15 11.80
N LEU A 263 6.98 -0.80 11.14
CA LEU A 263 5.67 -0.79 11.76
C LEU A 263 5.09 -2.20 11.81
N GLY A 264 4.31 -2.46 12.86
CA GLY A 264 3.50 -3.65 12.93
C GLY A 264 2.22 -3.50 12.12
N TYR A 265 1.56 -4.61 11.85
CA TYR A 265 0.26 -4.67 11.20
C TYR A 265 -0.65 -5.63 11.95
N ALA A 266 -1.94 -5.33 11.98
CA ALA A 266 -2.95 -6.12 12.66
C ALA A 266 -4.25 -6.09 11.86
N ASN A 267 -5.08 -7.12 12.05
CA ASN A 267 -6.47 -7.13 11.64
C ASN A 267 -7.36 -7.14 12.88
N TYR A 268 -8.48 -6.45 12.81
CA TYR A 268 -9.46 -6.40 13.89
C TYR A 268 -10.80 -6.85 13.35
N ASP A 269 -11.47 -7.73 14.10
CA ASP A 269 -12.83 -8.20 13.77
C ASP A 269 -13.87 -7.06 13.87
N ASP A 270 -13.65 -6.17 14.84
CA ASP A 270 -14.33 -4.90 15.00
C ASP A 270 -13.26 -3.89 15.42
N LEU A 271 -13.05 -2.87 14.59
CA LEU A 271 -12.07 -1.83 14.86
C LEU A 271 -12.60 -0.81 15.89
N GLY A 272 -13.93 -0.70 16.02
CA GLY A 272 -14.58 0.33 16.82
C GLY A 272 -14.15 1.75 16.43
N ASP A 273 -14.39 2.70 17.34
CA ASP A 273 -13.81 4.03 17.26
C ASP A 273 -12.31 3.92 17.55
N PHE A 274 -11.48 4.49 16.68
CA PHE A 274 -10.04 4.45 16.82
C PHE A 274 -9.43 5.78 16.38
N THR A 275 -8.39 6.21 17.10
CA THR A 275 -7.59 7.34 16.67
C THR A 275 -6.50 6.86 15.71
N ALA A 276 -6.49 7.39 14.50
CA ALA A 276 -5.49 7.09 13.48
C ALA A 276 -4.45 8.21 13.37
N ASN A 277 -3.20 7.85 13.13
CA ASN A 277 -2.18 8.79 12.69
C ASN A 277 -1.87 8.47 11.22
N LEU A 278 -2.15 9.42 10.32
CA LEU A 278 -1.81 9.31 8.91
C LEU A 278 -0.50 10.04 8.67
N VAL A 279 0.55 9.31 8.27
CA VAL A 279 1.88 9.89 8.07
C VAL A 279 2.41 9.50 6.70
N GLY A 280 2.91 10.48 5.94
CA GLY A 280 3.45 10.23 4.61
C GLY A 280 3.93 11.48 3.89
N TYR A 281 3.94 11.40 2.57
CA TYR A 281 4.48 12.39 1.64
C TYR A 281 3.39 12.93 0.72
N PRO A 282 2.57 13.88 1.21
CA PRO A 282 1.46 14.42 0.43
C PRO A 282 1.95 15.32 -0.71
N GLY A 283 1.38 15.15 -1.91
CA GLY A 283 1.84 15.87 -3.12
C GLY A 283 1.50 17.37 -3.21
N ASP A 284 0.82 17.97 -2.22
CA ASP A 284 0.44 19.40 -2.17
C ASP A 284 1.33 20.18 -1.20
N LYS A 285 2.21 19.48 -0.49
CA LYS A 285 3.19 20.09 0.40
C LYS A 285 4.54 20.19 -0.34
N PRO A 286 5.51 20.92 0.22
CA PRO A 286 6.84 20.98 -0.38
C PRO A 286 7.41 19.58 -0.65
N MET A 287 8.04 19.42 -1.81
CA MET A 287 8.53 18.13 -2.28
C MET A 287 9.45 17.46 -1.25
N GLY A 288 9.24 16.15 -1.05
CA GLY A 288 10.03 15.31 -0.17
C GLY A 288 9.87 15.61 1.32
N THR A 289 8.89 16.42 1.73
CA THR A 289 8.64 16.67 3.16
C THR A 289 7.61 15.69 3.72
N MET A 290 7.88 15.18 4.92
CA MET A 290 6.99 14.25 5.62
C MET A 290 5.97 15.02 6.46
N TRP A 291 4.70 14.62 6.39
CA TRP A 291 3.60 15.22 7.13
C TRP A 291 2.81 14.16 7.88
N LYS A 292 2.24 14.57 9.01
CA LYS A 292 1.33 13.77 9.82
C LYS A 292 -0.02 14.48 9.96
N ALA A 293 -1.08 13.70 10.09
CA ALA A 293 -2.41 14.14 10.49
C ALA A 293 -2.94 13.18 11.56
N ASN A 294 -3.71 13.70 12.50
CA ASN A 294 -4.41 12.90 13.50
C ASN A 294 -5.88 12.84 13.11
N CYS A 295 -6.44 11.64 13.06
CA CYS A 295 -7.86 11.43 12.84
C CYS A 295 -8.42 10.84 14.13
N GLU A 296 -9.30 11.60 14.79
CA GLU A 296 -10.04 11.16 15.98
C GLU A 296 -11.42 10.61 15.60
#